data_AF-A0A1J3JM31-F1
#
_entry.id   AF-A0A1J3JM31-F1
#
_cell.length_a   1.000
_cell.length_b   1.000
_cell.length_c   1.000
_cell.angle_alpha   90.00
_cell.angle_beta   90.00
_cell.angle_gamma   90.00
#
_symmetry.space_group_name_H-M   'P 1'
#
loop_
_entity.id
_entity.type
_entity.pdbx_description
1 polymer ?
#
loop_
_entity_poly.entity_id
_entity_poly.type
_entity_poly.pdbx_seq_one_letter_code
_entity_poly.pdbx_strand_id
1 'polypeptide(L)'
;MQTDVNCSIGLPVGGFPGPQKQGPYYWGLGADKAIGRDIVDAHYKECLYAGIGVSGVNGEFMPGQWELQVVLWRVLVLMIEYVLLDTFSRVTVLQQYKIDEE
;
A
#
# COMPACT_ATOMS: atom_id res chain seq x y z
N MET A 1 -12.86 -4.43 -21.10
CA MET A 1 -11.64 -3.63 -20.83
C MET A 1 -10.94 -3.38 -22.15
N GLN A 2 -10.42 -2.17 -22.39
CA GLN A 2 -9.61 -1.88 -23.58
C GLN A 2 -8.28 -2.65 -23.46
N THR A 3 -8.13 -3.74 -24.22
CA THR A 3 -6.91 -4.57 -24.22
C THR A 3 -5.99 -4.30 -25.41
N ASP A 4 -6.54 -3.74 -26.50
CA ASP A 4 -5.89 -3.72 -27.82
C ASP A 4 -5.47 -2.31 -28.27
N VAL A 5 -5.56 -1.32 -27.37
CA VAL A 5 -5.19 0.08 -27.63
C VAL A 5 -4.23 0.57 -26.55
N ASN A 6 -3.12 1.21 -26.93
CA ASN A 6 -2.16 1.83 -26.02
C ASN A 6 -2.72 3.14 -25.43
N CYS A 7 -3.82 3.04 -24.68
CA CYS A 7 -4.58 4.16 -24.14
C CYS A 7 -5.03 3.79 -22.71
N SER A 8 -4.89 4.73 -21.77
CA SER A 8 -5.28 4.50 -20.37
C SER A 8 -6.77 4.15 -20.27
N ILE A 9 -7.08 3.18 -19.42
CA ILE A 9 -8.45 2.71 -19.18
C ILE A 9 -9.33 3.89 -18.75
N GLY A 10 -10.41 4.14 -19.50
CA GLY A 10 -11.36 5.23 -19.23
C GLY A 10 -11.17 6.49 -20.06
N LEU A 11 -10.13 6.56 -20.90
CA LEU A 11 -10.01 7.59 -21.93
C LEU A 11 -10.58 7.13 -23.28
N PRO A 12 -11.16 8.05 -24.08
CA PRO A 12 -11.50 7.74 -25.47
C PRO A 12 -10.21 7.45 -26.28
N VAL A 13 -10.30 6.56 -27.25
CA VAL A 13 -9.16 6.13 -28.08
C VAL A 13 -8.55 7.34 -28.81
N GLY A 14 -7.29 7.68 -28.49
CA GLY A 14 -6.59 8.86 -29.02
C GLY A 14 -6.89 10.18 -28.30
N GLY A 15 -7.64 10.15 -27.20
CA GLY A 15 -7.94 11.33 -26.39
C GLY A 15 -6.90 11.62 -25.31
N PHE A 16 -6.62 12.90 -25.07
CA PHE A 16 -5.85 13.37 -23.93
C PHE A 16 -6.76 13.74 -22.76
N PRO A 17 -6.35 13.53 -21.49
CA PRO A 17 -7.06 14.09 -20.36
C PRO A 17 -7.06 15.62 -20.51
N GLY A 18 -8.26 16.21 -20.64
CA GLY A 18 -8.39 17.67 -20.69
C GLY A 18 -7.76 18.32 -19.45
N PRO A 19 -7.33 19.58 -19.52
CA PRO A 19 -6.71 20.28 -18.40
C PRO A 19 -7.74 20.43 -17.27
N GLN A 20 -7.72 19.53 -16.28
CA GLN A 20 -8.63 19.57 -15.15
C GLN A 20 -7.83 20.07 -13.94
N LYS A 21 -8.26 21.16 -13.32
CA LYS A 21 -7.56 21.81 -12.21
C LYS A 21 -7.75 21.07 -10.86
N GLN A 22 -7.95 19.75 -10.88
CA GLN A 22 -8.71 18.85 -9.98
C GLN A 22 -10.02 18.42 -10.68
N GLY A 23 -10.00 17.28 -11.37
CA GLY A 23 -11.13 16.73 -12.11
C GLY A 23 -12.08 15.90 -11.23
N PRO A 24 -13.24 15.48 -11.77
CA PRO A 24 -14.27 14.73 -11.03
C PRO A 24 -13.86 13.29 -10.63
N TYR A 25 -12.68 12.84 -11.07
CA TYR A 25 -12.14 11.49 -10.82
C TYR A 25 -11.49 11.37 -9.45
N TYR A 26 -10.93 12.48 -8.94
CA TYR A 26 -10.33 12.51 -7.61
C TYR A 26 -11.42 12.31 -6.54
N TRP A 27 -11.35 11.19 -5.82
CA TRP A 27 -12.39 10.71 -4.90
C TRP A 27 -13.81 10.58 -5.52
N GLY A 28 -13.89 10.44 -6.85
CA GLY A 28 -15.16 10.31 -7.54
C GLY A 28 -15.86 8.98 -7.22
N LEU A 29 -17.18 9.04 -6.99
CA LEU A 29 -18.06 7.88 -6.90
C LEU A 29 -18.98 7.86 -8.13
N GLY A 30 -19.11 6.71 -8.79
CA GLY A 30 -19.94 6.53 -10.00
C GLY A 30 -19.23 5.71 -11.08
N ALA A 31 -20.00 4.98 -11.89
CA ALA A 31 -19.46 4.14 -12.97
C ALA A 31 -18.70 4.95 -14.04
N ASP A 32 -19.00 6.24 -14.13
CA ASP A 32 -18.38 7.23 -15.02
C ASP A 32 -17.08 7.82 -14.46
N LYS A 33 -16.80 7.65 -13.15
CA LYS A 33 -15.68 8.32 -12.45
C LYS A 33 -14.71 7.35 -11.77
N ALA A 34 -15.19 6.22 -11.25
CA ALA A 34 -14.39 5.22 -10.51
C ALA A 34 -14.13 3.98 -11.37
N ILE A 35 -13.41 4.16 -12.47
CA ILE A 35 -13.15 3.10 -13.45
C ILE A 35 -12.08 2.14 -12.89
N GLY A 36 -12.35 0.84 -12.87
CA GLY A 36 -11.43 -0.20 -12.36
C GLY A 36 -11.47 -0.42 -10.84
N ARG A 37 -12.50 0.08 -10.16
CA ARG A 37 -12.67 -0.10 -8.70
C ARG A 37 -12.77 -1.57 -8.27
N ASP A 38 -13.34 -2.42 -9.11
CA ASP A 38 -13.40 -3.88 -8.91
C ASP A 38 -12.01 -4.52 -8.78
N ILE A 39 -11.06 -4.14 -9.65
CA ILE A 39 -9.67 -4.60 -9.59
C ILE A 39 -9.01 -4.10 -8.31
N VAL A 40 -9.20 -2.81 -7.99
CA VAL A 40 -8.54 -2.16 -6.85
C VAL A 40 -9.03 -2.72 -5.52
N ASP A 41 -10.34 -2.96 -5.39
CA ASP A 41 -10.92 -3.58 -4.20
C ASP A 41 -10.50 -5.05 -4.05
N ALA A 42 -10.32 -5.78 -5.16
CA ALA A 42 -9.76 -7.13 -5.13
C ALA A 42 -8.30 -7.10 -4.67
N HIS A 43 -7.47 -6.22 -5.26
CA HIS A 43 -6.06 -6.09 -4.89
C HIS A 43 -5.89 -5.68 -3.41
N TYR A 44 -6.73 -4.76 -2.92
CA TYR A 44 -6.74 -4.38 -1.51
C TYR A 44 -6.99 -5.57 -0.58
N LYS A 45 -7.95 -6.45 -0.92
CA LYS A 45 -8.23 -7.68 -0.16
C LYS A 45 -7.07 -8.68 -0.22
N GLU A 46 -6.46 -8.87 -1.39
CA GLU A 46 -5.30 -9.74 -1.56
C GLU A 46 -4.10 -9.25 -0.73
N CYS A 47 -3.85 -7.94 -0.68
CA CYS A 47 -2.80 -7.37 0.15
C CYS A 47 -3.05 -7.61 1.65
N LEU A 48 -4.30 -7.45 2.11
CA LEU A 48 -4.66 -7.78 3.50
C LEU A 48 -4.48 -9.27 3.80
N TYR A 49 -4.88 -10.15 2.88
CA TYR A 49 -4.70 -11.59 3.01
C TYR A 49 -3.22 -11.99 3.06
N ALA A 50 -2.37 -11.34 2.25
CA ALA A 50 -0.92 -11.51 2.26
C ALA A 50 -0.24 -10.93 3.53
N GLY A 51 -0.98 -10.26 4.41
CA GLY A 51 -0.45 -9.63 5.61
C GLY A 51 0.35 -8.36 5.33
N ILE A 52 0.12 -7.72 4.18
CA ILE A 52 0.66 -6.41 3.84
C ILE A 52 -0.21 -5.35 4.52
N GLY A 53 0.42 -4.51 5.34
CA GLY A 53 -0.27 -3.43 6.03
C GLY A 53 -0.64 -2.31 5.06
N VAL A 54 -1.84 -2.34 4.50
CA VAL A 54 -2.33 -1.28 3.62
C VAL A 54 -3.11 -0.25 4.45
N SER A 55 -2.73 1.03 4.40
CA SER A 55 -3.43 2.11 5.11
C SER A 55 -4.60 2.71 4.34
N GLY A 56 -4.57 2.66 3.01
CA GLY A 56 -5.62 3.28 2.19
C GLY A 56 -5.43 3.07 0.70
N VAL A 57 -6.49 3.37 -0.06
CA VAL A 57 -6.50 3.40 -1.52
C VAL A 57 -7.32 4.61 -1.97
N ASN A 58 -6.87 5.32 -3.01
CA ASN A 58 -7.57 6.48 -3.56
C ASN A 58 -7.54 6.47 -5.09
N GLY A 59 -8.63 6.99 -5.69
CA GLY A 59 -8.68 7.28 -7.12
C GLY A 59 -7.91 8.57 -7.38
N GLU A 60 -6.97 8.52 -8.31
CA GLU A 60 -6.09 9.62 -8.64
C GLU A 60 -6.67 10.52 -9.74
N PHE A 61 -5.88 11.51 -10.15
CA PHE A 61 -6.33 12.54 -11.08
C PHE A 61 -6.71 12.01 -12.48
N MET A 62 -6.02 10.99 -12.99
CA MET A 62 -6.30 10.42 -14.31
C MET A 62 -7.33 9.29 -14.20
N PRO A 63 -8.28 9.17 -15.16
CA PRO A 63 -9.23 8.07 -15.18
C PRO A 63 -8.49 6.73 -15.26
N GLY A 64 -8.89 5.79 -14.39
CA GLY A 64 -8.24 4.49 -14.25
C GLY A 64 -6.93 4.50 -13.44
N GLN A 65 -6.46 5.65 -12.97
CA GLN A 65 -5.29 5.75 -12.08
C GLN A 65 -5.73 5.63 -10.62
N TRP A 66 -4.99 4.82 -9.85
CA TRP A 66 -5.24 4.57 -8.44
C TRP A 66 -3.91 4.57 -7.69
N GLU A 67 -3.91 5.08 -6.47
CA GLU A 67 -2.79 4.98 -5.54
C GLU A 67 -3.16 4.08 -4.36
N LEU A 68 -2.18 3.28 -3.91
CA LEU A 68 -2.28 2.34 -2.79
C LEU A 68 -1.19 2.70 -1.78
N GLN A 69 -1.59 2.94 -0.54
CA GLN A 69 -0.67 3.32 0.54
C GLN A 69 -0.33 2.11 1.39
N VAL A 70 0.95 1.75 1.42
CA VAL A 70 1.48 0.61 2.17
C VAL A 70 2.31 1.12 3.34
N VAL A 71 2.00 0.64 4.54
CA VAL A 71 2.70 0.99 5.77
C VAL A 71 3.66 -0.13 6.16
N LEU A 72 4.91 0.23 6.34
CA LEU A 72 6.00 -0.64 6.82
C LEU A 72 5.99 -0.84 8.35
N TRP A 73 4.81 -1.07 8.95
CA TRP A 73 4.70 -1.35 10.39
C TRP A 73 5.48 -2.63 10.74
N ARG A 74 5.25 -3.71 10.00
CA ARG A 74 5.72 -5.05 10.37
C ARG A 74 7.24 -5.14 10.47
N VAL A 75 7.96 -4.46 9.59
CA VAL A 75 9.42 -4.43 9.62
C VAL A 75 9.92 -3.70 10.86
N LEU A 76 9.28 -2.60 11.23
CA LEU A 76 9.70 -1.81 12.40
C LEU A 76 9.46 -2.56 13.71
N VAL A 77 8.31 -3.24 13.84
CA VAL A 77 8.01 -4.06 15.03
C VAL A 77 8.93 -5.27 15.13
N LEU A 78 9.19 -5.98 14.03
CA LEU A 78 10.14 -7.09 14.03
C LEU A 78 11.55 -6.67 14.42
N MET A 79 11.99 -5.47 14.00
CA MET A 79 13.29 -4.92 14.43
C MET A 79 13.33 -4.64 15.93
N ILE A 80 12.25 -4.08 16.51
CA ILE A 80 12.17 -3.82 17.94
C ILE A 80 12.13 -5.13 18.73
N GLU A 81 11.29 -6.10 18.33
CA GLU A 81 11.22 -7.41 18.96
C GLU A 81 12.57 -8.14 18.89
N TYR A 82 13.27 -8.07 17.75
CA TYR A 82 14.60 -8.65 17.58
C TYR A 82 15.62 -8.03 18.54
N VAL A 83 15.67 -6.69 18.65
CA VAL A 83 16.60 -6.01 19.55
C VAL A 83 16.29 -6.34 21.02
N LEU A 84 15.01 -6.33 21.42
CA LEU A 84 14.62 -6.67 22.79
C LEU A 84 14.95 -8.13 23.13
N LEU A 85 14.74 -9.06 22.19
CA LEU A 85 15.12 -10.47 22.35
C LEU A 85 16.64 -10.65 22.46
N ASP A 86 17.42 -9.93 21.63
CA ASP A 86 18.89 -9.97 21.72
C ASP A 86 19.39 -9.45 23.08
N THR A 87 18.88 -8.31 23.53
CA THR A 87 19.24 -7.73 24.83
C THR A 87 18.81 -8.65 25.99
N PHE A 88 17.59 -9.19 25.96
CA PHE A 88 17.11 -10.11 27.00
C PHE A 88 17.93 -11.41 27.03
N SER A 89 18.26 -11.97 25.86
CA SER A 89 19.11 -13.15 25.76
C SER A 89 20.50 -12.91 26.34
N ARG A 90 21.12 -11.76 26.03
CA ARG A 90 22.44 -11.38 26.59
C ARG A 90 22.41 -11.25 28.10
N VAL A 91 21.42 -10.56 28.66
CA VAL A 91 21.27 -10.42 30.13
C VAL A 91 21.10 -11.77 30.81
N THR A 92 20.26 -12.64 30.23
CA THR A 92 20.01 -13.98 30.79
C THR A 92 21.28 -14.84 30.79
N VAL A 93 22.05 -14.80 29.69
CA VAL A 93 23.33 -15.50 29.59
C VAL A 93 24.33 -14.96 30.63
N LEU A 94 24.48 -13.65 30.77
CA LEU A 94 25.39 -13.04 31.74
C LEU A 94 25.04 -13.41 33.20
N GLN A 95 23.74 -13.42 33.55
CA GLN A 95 23.27 -13.87 34.86
C GLN A 95 23.58 -15.35 35.12
N GLN A 96 23.52 -16.20 34.08
CA GLN A 96 23.83 -17.62 34.20
C GLN A 96 25.31 -17.88 34.50
N TYR A 97 26.20 -17.04 33.96
CA TYR A 97 27.65 -17.15 34.17
C TYR A 97 28.18 -16.33 35.35
N LYS A 98 27.32 -15.65 36.13
CA LYS A 98 27.72 -14.73 37.23
C LYS A 98 28.81 -13.74 36.81
N ILE A 99 28.72 -13.24 35.57
CA ILE A 99 29.63 -12.19 35.10
C ILE A 99 28.95 -10.88 35.49
N ASP A 100 29.30 -10.37 36.68
CA ASP A 100 28.95 -9.00 37.06
C ASP A 100 29.85 -8.07 36.24
N GLU A 101 29.25 -7.18 35.43
CA GLU A 101 30.02 -6.13 34.74
C GLU A 101 30.62 -5.19 35.80
N GLU A 102 31.95 -5.12 35.83
CA GLU A 102 32.75 -4.23 36.70
C GLU A 102 32.84 -2.80 36.14
#